data_AF-A0A2D7WDL9-F1
#
_entry.id   AF-A0A2D7WDL9-F1
#
_cell.length_a   1.000
_cell.length_b   1.000
_cell.length_c   1.000
_cell.angle_alpha   90.00
_cell.angle_beta   90.00
_cell.angle_gamma   90.00
#
_symmetry.space_group_name_H-M   'P 1'
#
loop_
_entity.id
_entity.type
_entity.pdbx_description
1 polymer ?
#
loop_
_entity_poly.entity_id
_entity_poly.type
_entity_poly.pdbx_seq_one_letter_code
_entity_poly.pdbx_strand_id
1 'polypeptide(L)'
;MSEGDILALGLTLKLAAGVTLVLMLFSLPVGFFLAHWQSRWKLLAEAVTTLPLVLPPTVLGYYLLVAFSPDQALGQAFSGLFDRQLAFSFEGIFLASLIYSLPFALRPLQAAFEQQGRALIETAALLGMSPIKAFSQVLLPNIIRLTRFGSFSATSLALAIVC
;
A
#
# COMPACT_ATOMS: atom_id res chain seq x y z
N MET A 1 -33.23 9.67 5.70
CA MET A 1 -32.00 9.25 4.99
C MET A 1 -32.45 8.26 3.94
N SER A 2 -32.08 8.48 2.68
CA SER A 2 -32.59 7.67 1.56
C SER A 2 -32.05 6.23 1.67
N GLU A 3 -32.84 5.22 1.29
CA GLU A 3 -32.39 3.82 1.29
C GLU A 3 -31.13 3.62 0.43
N GLY A 4 -30.95 4.44 -0.61
CA GLY A 4 -29.76 4.47 -1.45
C GLY A 4 -28.48 4.94 -0.72
N ASP A 5 -28.62 5.84 0.26
CA ASP A 5 -27.46 6.37 1.00
C ASP A 5 -26.85 5.28 1.90
N ILE A 6 -27.69 4.44 2.49
CA ILE A 6 -27.27 3.38 3.41
C ILE A 6 -26.50 2.29 2.65
N LEU A 7 -26.96 1.93 1.44
CA LEU A 7 -26.26 0.98 0.57
C LEU A 7 -24.92 1.53 0.08
N ALA A 8 -24.87 2.81 -0.30
CA ALA A 8 -23.63 3.47 -0.73
C ALA A 8 -22.60 3.55 0.41
N LEU A 9 -23.04 3.85 1.63
CA LEU A 9 -22.19 3.84 2.82
C LEU A 9 -21.61 2.44 3.09
N GLY A 10 -22.45 1.39 3.02
CA GLY A 10 -21.99 0.01 3.20
C GLY A 10 -20.95 -0.43 2.17
N LEU A 11 -21.14 -0.08 0.90
CA LEU A 11 -20.18 -0.38 -0.18
C LEU A 11 -18.85 0.36 0.02
N THR A 12 -18.92 1.64 0.34
CA THR A 12 -17.72 2.47 0.57
C THR A 12 -16.93 1.96 1.77
N LEU A 13 -17.62 1.58 2.85
CA LEU A 13 -16.97 1.03 4.05
C LEU A 13 -16.28 -0.31 3.75
N LYS A 14 -16.94 -1.19 2.98
CA LYS A 14 -16.37 -2.47 2.54
C LYS A 14 -15.14 -2.26 1.64
N LEU A 15 -15.21 -1.30 0.72
CA LEU A 15 -14.11 -0.95 -0.17
C LEU A 15 -12.93 -0.38 0.62
N ALA A 16 -13.19 0.60 1.50
CA ALA A 16 -12.17 1.23 2.33
C ALA A 16 -11.47 0.20 3.26
N ALA A 17 -12.25 -0.68 3.91
CA ALA A 17 -11.71 -1.74 4.76
C ALA A 17 -10.81 -2.71 3.95
N GLY A 18 -11.27 -3.11 2.75
CA GLY A 18 -10.50 -3.99 1.88
C GLY A 18 -9.20 -3.34 1.39
N VAL A 19 -9.26 -2.09 0.93
CA VAL A 19 -8.10 -1.32 0.45
C VAL A 19 -7.09 -1.16 1.58
N THR A 20 -7.55 -0.81 2.77
CA THR A 20 -6.70 -0.63 3.96
C THR A 20 -5.99 -1.93 4.33
N LEU A 21 -6.71 -3.04 4.37
CA LEU A 21 -6.14 -4.34 4.75
C LEU A 21 -5.10 -4.82 3.73
N VAL A 22 -5.39 -4.66 2.44
CA VAL A 22 -4.45 -5.02 1.37
C VAL A 22 -3.23 -4.11 1.38
N LEU A 23 -3.42 -2.78 1.48
CA LEU A 23 -2.30 -1.84 1.59
C LEU A 23 -1.47 -2.13 2.82
N MET A 24 -2.07 -2.38 3.98
CA MET A 24 -1.32 -2.70 5.18
C MET A 24 -0.47 -3.95 5.00
N LEU A 25 -1.01 -5.00 4.36
CA LEU A 25 -0.27 -6.25 4.15
C LEU A 25 0.84 -6.12 3.08
N PHE A 26 0.64 -5.29 2.05
CA PHE A 26 1.61 -5.10 0.96
C PHE A 26 2.62 -3.97 1.22
N SER A 27 2.19 -2.84 1.77
CA SER A 27 3.05 -1.68 2.00
C SER A 27 4.08 -1.93 3.10
N LEU A 28 3.78 -2.76 4.10
CA LEU A 28 4.72 -3.13 5.16
C LEU A 28 5.97 -3.85 4.62
N PRO A 29 5.85 -4.97 3.88
CA PRO A 29 7.01 -5.64 3.31
C PRO A 29 7.68 -4.76 2.26
N VAL A 30 6.92 -4.11 1.36
CA VAL A 30 7.49 -3.26 0.31
C VAL A 30 8.27 -2.08 0.89
N GLY A 31 7.73 -1.41 1.91
CA GLY A 31 8.39 -0.31 2.63
C GLY A 31 9.66 -0.78 3.33
N PHE A 32 9.65 -1.98 3.91
CA PHE A 32 10.85 -2.57 4.50
C PHE A 32 11.91 -2.89 3.44
N PHE A 33 11.54 -3.50 2.32
CA PHE A 33 12.50 -3.79 1.24
C PHE A 33 13.08 -2.50 0.66
N LEU A 34 12.27 -1.46 0.43
CA LEU A 34 12.75 -0.17 -0.08
C LEU A 34 13.65 0.56 0.92
N ALA A 35 13.35 0.50 2.22
CA ALA A 35 14.19 1.13 3.24
C ALA A 35 15.59 0.47 3.33
N HIS A 36 15.67 -0.85 3.10
CA HIS A 36 16.91 -1.62 3.32
C HIS A 36 17.71 -1.93 2.05
N TRP A 37 17.10 -1.92 0.87
CA TRP A 37 17.84 -2.15 -0.37
C TRP A 37 18.66 -0.92 -0.77
N GLN A 38 19.99 -1.01 -0.64
CA GLN A 38 20.95 0.00 -1.14
C GLN A 38 21.24 -0.10 -2.65
N SER A 39 20.43 -0.86 -3.40
CA SER A 39 20.68 -1.15 -4.82
C SER A 39 20.09 -0.08 -5.75
N ARG A 40 20.57 0.00 -7.01
CA ARG A 40 20.03 0.92 -8.05
C ARG A 40 18.54 0.71 -8.30
N TRP A 41 18.01 -0.48 -7.99
CA TRP A 41 16.60 -0.81 -8.03
C TRP A 41 15.75 -0.06 -6.99
N LYS A 42 16.34 0.40 -5.87
CA LYS A 42 15.66 1.28 -4.90
C LYS A 42 15.28 2.60 -5.56
N LEU A 43 16.20 3.23 -6.30
CA LEU A 43 15.93 4.49 -6.98
C LEU A 43 14.79 4.34 -8.01
N LEU A 44 14.78 3.24 -8.76
CA LEU A 44 13.69 2.93 -9.70
C LEU A 44 12.36 2.70 -8.97
N ALA A 45 12.34 1.93 -7.89
CA ALA A 45 11.12 1.66 -7.14
C ALA A 45 10.59 2.89 -6.41
N GLU A 46 11.47 3.75 -5.87
CA GLU A 46 11.10 5.06 -5.33
C GLU A 46 10.55 5.97 -6.42
N ALA A 47 11.17 6.01 -7.62
CA ALA A 47 10.66 6.78 -8.74
C ALA A 47 9.26 6.29 -9.18
N VAL A 48 9.04 4.97 -9.27
CA VAL A 48 7.74 4.39 -9.62
C VAL A 48 6.67 4.67 -8.57
N THR A 49 7.03 4.58 -7.28
CA THR A 49 6.08 4.84 -6.19
C THR A 49 5.79 6.34 -6.04
N THR A 50 6.72 7.22 -6.38
CA THR A 50 6.51 8.68 -6.33
C THR A 50 5.91 9.26 -7.60
N LEU A 51 5.99 8.55 -8.72
CA LEU A 51 5.39 8.92 -10.01
C LEU A 51 3.89 9.27 -9.92
N PRO A 52 3.04 8.49 -9.23
CA PRO A 52 1.64 8.82 -9.04
C PRO A 52 1.41 10.17 -8.36
N LEU A 53 2.35 10.61 -7.51
CA LEU A 53 2.24 11.86 -6.74
C LEU A 53 2.59 13.09 -7.58
N VAL A 54 3.52 12.95 -8.54
CA VAL A 54 3.89 14.03 -9.46
C VAL A 54 2.91 14.20 -10.61
N LEU A 55 2.06 13.20 -10.86
CA LEU A 55 0.98 13.28 -11.83
C LEU A 55 -0.28 13.90 -11.18
N PRO A 56 -0.98 14.83 -11.86
CA PRO A 56 -2.29 15.27 -11.40
C PRO A 56 -3.26 14.07 -11.29
N PRO A 57 -4.12 14.00 -10.25
CA PRO A 57 -5.01 12.86 -10.04
C PRO A 57 -5.98 12.63 -11.22
N THR A 58 -6.36 13.70 -11.92
CA THR A 58 -7.20 13.61 -13.13
C THR A 58 -6.49 12.87 -14.27
N VAL A 59 -5.20 13.11 -14.47
CA VAL A 59 -4.40 12.46 -15.51
C VAL A 59 -4.18 10.99 -15.17
N LEU A 60 -3.94 10.69 -13.89
CA LEU A 60 -3.85 9.32 -13.39
C LEU A 60 -5.16 8.55 -13.62
N GLY A 61 -6.30 9.18 -13.34
CA GLY A 61 -7.62 8.61 -13.63
C GLY A 61 -7.83 8.30 -15.12
N TYR A 62 -7.44 9.22 -16.02
CA TYR A 62 -7.50 8.98 -17.46
C TYR A 62 -6.60 7.81 -17.89
N TYR A 63 -5.35 7.74 -17.41
CA TYR A 63 -4.46 6.63 -17.74
C TYR A 63 -4.97 5.29 -17.21
N LEU A 64 -5.58 5.27 -16.02
CA LEU A 64 -6.20 4.06 -15.49
C LEU A 64 -7.41 3.63 -16.32
N LEU A 65 -8.28 4.56 -16.74
CA LEU A 65 -9.39 4.24 -17.63
C LEU A 65 -8.90 3.68 -18.96
N VAL A 66 -7.88 4.30 -19.54
CA VAL A 66 -7.29 3.83 -20.80
C VAL A 66 -6.64 2.45 -20.60
N ALA A 67 -5.89 2.23 -19.51
CA ALA A 67 -5.25 0.93 -19.19
C ALA A 67 -6.25 -0.19 -18.90
N PHE A 68 -7.38 0.14 -18.27
CA PHE A 68 -8.48 -0.77 -17.97
C PHE A 68 -9.49 -0.90 -19.10
N SER A 69 -9.31 -0.15 -20.20
CA SER A 69 -10.12 -0.31 -21.39
C SER A 69 -9.96 -1.72 -21.94
N PRO A 70 -11.06 -2.38 -22.39
CA PRO A 70 -11.00 -3.72 -22.96
C PRO A 70 -10.09 -3.84 -24.18
N ASP A 71 -9.68 -2.73 -24.81
CA ASP A 71 -8.74 -2.74 -25.93
C ASP A 71 -7.27 -2.92 -25.50
N GLN A 72 -6.94 -2.73 -24.22
CA GLN A 72 -5.57 -2.87 -23.72
C GLN A 72 -5.31 -4.22 -23.06
N ALA A 73 -4.05 -4.66 -23.07
CA ALA A 73 -3.63 -5.97 -22.54
C ALA A 73 -4.09 -6.23 -21.10
N LEU A 74 -4.09 -5.21 -20.23
CA LEU A 74 -4.58 -5.32 -18.85
C LEU A 74 -6.11 -5.48 -18.79
N GLY A 75 -6.85 -4.70 -19.58
CA GLY A 75 -8.31 -4.83 -19.70
C GLY A 75 -8.71 -6.18 -20.31
N GLN A 76 -8.04 -6.63 -21.37
CA GLN A 76 -8.29 -7.93 -22.01
C GLN A 76 -8.00 -9.11 -21.07
N ALA A 77 -6.86 -9.08 -20.35
CA ALA A 77 -6.50 -10.15 -19.42
C ALA A 77 -7.57 -10.31 -18.33
N PHE A 78 -8.09 -9.20 -17.80
CA PHE A 78 -9.14 -9.25 -16.80
C PHE A 78 -10.52 -9.58 -17.37
N SER A 79 -10.89 -9.04 -18.53
CA SER A 79 -12.14 -9.42 -19.20
C SER A 79 -12.13 -10.90 -19.57
N GLY A 80 -10.98 -11.48 -19.92
CA GLY A 80 -10.84 -12.93 -20.13
C GLY A 80 -10.96 -13.77 -18.86
N LEU A 81 -10.63 -13.23 -17.68
CA LEU A 81 -10.68 -13.94 -16.39
C LEU A 81 -12.02 -13.79 -15.66
N PHE A 82 -12.65 -12.62 -15.76
CA PHE A 82 -13.82 -12.23 -14.97
C PHE A 82 -15.05 -11.88 -15.82
N ASP A 83 -14.95 -11.87 -17.15
CA ASP A 83 -16.00 -11.51 -18.12
C ASP A 83 -16.69 -10.17 -17.82
N ARG A 84 -15.94 -9.25 -17.19
CA ARG A 84 -16.40 -7.91 -16.83
C ARG A 84 -15.37 -6.88 -17.26
N GLN A 85 -15.84 -5.67 -17.57
CA GLN A 85 -14.99 -4.51 -17.79
C GLN A 85 -14.49 -4.01 -16.44
N LEU A 86 -13.19 -3.67 -16.34
CA LEU A 86 -12.64 -3.02 -15.14
C LEU A 86 -13.02 -1.56 -15.06
N ALA A 87 -13.11 -0.90 -16.21
CA ALA A 87 -13.53 0.49 -16.27
C ALA A 87 -14.94 0.60 -15.66
N PHE A 88 -15.06 1.41 -14.60
CA PHE A 88 -16.31 1.64 -13.86
C PHE A 88 -16.86 0.45 -13.04
N SER A 89 -16.05 -0.58 -12.76
CA SER A 89 -16.44 -1.67 -11.86
C SER A 89 -15.93 -1.45 -10.42
N PHE A 90 -16.48 -2.21 -9.47
CA PHE A 90 -16.00 -2.21 -8.07
C PHE A 90 -14.51 -2.54 -7.99
N GLU A 91 -14.07 -3.53 -8.78
CA GLU A 91 -12.69 -3.98 -8.87
C GLU A 91 -11.78 -2.90 -9.46
N GLY A 92 -12.24 -2.19 -10.50
CA GLY A 92 -11.50 -1.08 -11.08
C GLY A 92 -11.34 0.09 -10.11
N ILE A 93 -12.40 0.45 -9.40
CA ILE A 93 -12.35 1.49 -8.35
C ILE A 93 -11.41 1.05 -7.22
N PHE A 94 -11.52 -0.21 -6.79
CA PHE A 94 -10.65 -0.79 -5.76
C PHE A 94 -9.16 -0.74 -6.16
N LEU A 95 -8.83 -1.16 -7.39
CA LEU A 95 -7.45 -1.14 -7.88
C LEU A 95 -6.93 0.29 -8.05
N ALA A 96 -7.77 1.20 -8.56
CA ALA A 96 -7.43 2.61 -8.71
C ALA A 96 -7.13 3.24 -7.34
N SER A 97 -7.96 2.96 -6.32
CA SER A 97 -7.72 3.40 -4.94
C SER A 97 -6.42 2.83 -4.39
N LEU A 98 -6.12 1.55 -4.63
CA LEU A 98 -4.84 0.96 -4.21
C LEU A 98 -3.65 1.70 -4.83
N ILE A 99 -3.63 1.90 -6.15
CA ILE A 99 -2.52 2.56 -6.86
C ILE A 99 -2.35 4.01 -6.38
N TYR A 100 -3.46 4.73 -6.18
CA TYR A 100 -3.44 6.10 -5.70
C TYR A 100 -2.96 6.20 -4.24
N SER A 101 -3.42 5.33 -3.34
CA SER A 101 -3.10 5.38 -1.90
C SER A 101 -1.73 4.76 -1.56
N LEU A 102 -1.16 3.93 -2.42
CA LEU A 102 0.14 3.29 -2.23
C LEU A 102 1.31 4.26 -1.96
N PRO A 103 1.53 5.35 -2.72
CA PRO A 103 2.56 6.36 -2.39
C PRO A 103 2.43 6.92 -0.98
N PHE A 104 1.20 7.20 -0.57
CA PHE A 104 0.89 7.80 0.73
C PHE A 104 1.17 6.80 1.86
N ALA A 105 0.81 5.54 1.70
CA ALA A 105 1.10 4.50 2.70
C ALA A 105 2.60 4.17 2.82
N LEU A 106 3.34 4.16 1.70
CA LEU A 106 4.76 3.75 1.70
C LEU A 106 5.69 4.80 2.31
N ARG A 107 5.44 6.10 2.09
CA ARG A 107 6.32 7.19 2.51
C ARG A 107 6.56 7.22 4.04
N PRO A 108 5.52 7.19 4.90
CA PRO A 108 5.70 7.16 6.35
C PRO A 108 6.32 5.86 6.83
N LEU A 109 5.99 4.73 6.20
CA LEU A 109 6.60 3.44 6.54
C LEU A 109 8.10 3.45 6.29
N GLN A 110 8.53 3.98 5.14
CA GLN A 110 9.96 4.17 4.85
C GLN A 110 10.61 5.07 5.91
N ALA A 111 10.01 6.21 6.23
CA ALA A 111 10.55 7.13 7.23
C ALA A 111 10.65 6.48 8.63
N ALA A 112 9.64 5.69 9.02
CA ALA A 112 9.63 4.96 10.28
C ALA A 112 10.71 3.86 10.32
N PHE A 113 10.91 3.14 9.22
CA PHE A 113 11.96 2.13 9.11
C PHE A 113 13.37 2.76 9.04
N GLU A 114 13.53 3.93 8.44
CA GLU A 114 14.81 4.65 8.45
C GLU A 114 15.17 5.17 9.86
N GLN A 115 14.17 5.61 10.64
CA GLN A 115 14.38 6.12 12.00
C GLN A 115 14.57 5.01 13.06
N GLN A 116 13.72 3.97 13.06
CA GLN A 116 13.76 2.90 14.08
C GLN A 116 14.39 1.59 13.58
N GLY A 117 14.27 1.30 12.28
CA GLY A 117 14.67 0.03 11.70
C GLY A 117 16.18 -0.19 11.65
N ARG A 118 16.98 0.87 11.45
CA ARG A 118 18.45 0.75 11.39
C ARG A 118 19.04 0.12 12.65
N ALA A 119 18.72 0.65 13.84
CA ALA A 119 19.25 0.12 15.10
C ALA A 119 18.76 -1.32 15.39
N LEU A 120 17.48 -1.61 15.09
CA LEU A 120 16.89 -2.95 15.27
C LEU A 120 17.50 -4.00 14.33
N ILE A 121 17.88 -3.60 13.12
CA ILE A 121 18.47 -4.51 12.13
C ILE A 121 19.96 -4.66 12.35
N GLU A 122 20.67 -3.61 12.76
CA GLU A 122 22.06 -3.72 13.18
C GLU A 122 22.19 -4.71 14.35
N THR A 123 21.31 -4.63 15.34
CA THR A 123 21.27 -5.61 16.43
C THR A 123 20.90 -7.03 15.97
N ALA A 124 19.96 -7.18 15.04
CA ALA A 124 19.63 -8.49 14.46
C ALA A 124 20.78 -9.06 13.59
N ALA A 125 21.52 -8.20 12.90
CA ALA A 125 22.67 -8.57 12.09
C ALA A 125 23.87 -8.99 12.96
N LEU A 126 24.07 -8.33 14.11
CA LEU A 126 25.05 -8.76 15.12
C LEU A 126 24.73 -10.16 15.68
N LEU A 127 23.45 -10.54 15.72
CA LEU A 127 22.99 -11.88 16.09
C LEU A 127 23.05 -12.88 14.91
N GLY A 128 23.58 -12.48 13.75
CA GLY A 128 23.74 -13.34 12.57
C GLY A 128 22.44 -13.63 11.80
N MET A 129 21.36 -12.87 12.05
CA MET A 129 20.10 -13.07 11.31
C MET A 129 20.14 -12.40 9.94
N SER A 130 19.57 -13.08 8.94
CA SER A 130 19.33 -12.47 7.63
C SER A 130 18.23 -11.40 7.70
N PRO A 131 18.25 -10.36 6.85
CA PRO A 131 17.30 -9.25 6.90
C PRO A 131 15.82 -9.69 6.75
N ILE A 132 15.57 -10.79 6.03
CA ILE A 132 14.24 -11.38 5.89
C ILE A 132 13.76 -12.02 7.21
N LYS A 133 14.67 -12.68 7.96
CA LYS A 133 14.37 -13.23 9.29
C LYS A 133 14.20 -12.10 10.31
N ALA A 134 15.01 -11.05 10.23
CA ALA A 134 14.85 -9.87 11.07
C ALA A 134 13.48 -9.19 10.85
N PHE A 135 13.02 -9.10 9.59
CA PHE A 135 11.68 -8.59 9.27
C PHE A 135 10.57 -9.41 9.93
N SER A 136 10.56 -10.74 9.74
CA SER A 136 9.46 -11.58 10.21
C SER A 136 9.50 -11.87 11.72
N GLN A 137 10.68 -12.00 12.32
CA GLN A 137 10.84 -12.41 13.72
C GLN A 137 11.05 -11.25 14.69
N VAL A 138 11.51 -10.09 14.22
CA VAL A 138 11.76 -8.92 15.08
C VAL A 138 10.81 -7.78 14.74
N LEU A 139 10.71 -7.41 13.47
CA LEU A 139 9.92 -6.24 13.05
C LEU A 139 8.40 -6.49 13.09
N LEU A 140 7.93 -7.59 12.47
CA LEU A 140 6.52 -7.98 12.47
C LEU A 140 5.93 -8.06 13.88
N PRO A 141 6.54 -8.80 14.83
CA PRO A 141 6.00 -8.88 16.19
C PRO A 141 6.13 -7.56 16.95
N ASN A 142 7.11 -6.70 16.64
CA ASN A 142 7.21 -5.39 17.29
C ASN A 142 6.08 -4.46 16.80
N ILE A 143 5.78 -4.44 15.51
CA ILE A 143 4.64 -3.69 14.94
C ILE A 143 3.30 -4.22 15.49
N ILE A 144 3.12 -5.55 15.55
CA ILE A 144 1.91 -6.19 16.11
C ILE A 144 1.79 -5.93 17.62
N ARG A 145 2.91 -5.83 18.35
CA ARG A 145 2.91 -5.54 19.79
C ARG A 145 2.65 -4.06 20.06
N LEU A 146 3.18 -3.15 19.25
CA LEU A 146 2.92 -1.70 19.31
C LEU A 146 1.44 -1.38 19.07
N THR A 147 0.83 -2.02 18.08
CA THR A 147 -0.62 -1.89 17.82
C THR A 147 -1.49 -2.42 18.97
N ARG A 148 -0.96 -3.32 19.81
CA ARG A 148 -1.69 -3.91 20.93
C ARG A 148 -1.48 -3.21 22.28
N PHE A 149 -0.40 -2.43 22.44
CA PHE A 149 0.00 -1.86 23.74
C PHE A 149 0.16 -0.33 23.79
N GLY A 150 0.09 0.40 22.67
CA GLY A 150 0.40 1.85 22.64
C GLY A 150 -0.67 2.72 21.98
N SER A 151 -1.77 3.04 22.69
CA SER A 151 -2.89 3.86 22.19
C SER A 151 -2.59 5.34 21.88
N PHE A 152 -1.34 5.80 21.83
CA PHE A 152 -1.02 7.21 21.49
C PHE A 152 0.02 7.39 20.37
N SER A 153 0.91 6.42 20.15
CA SER A 153 1.84 6.46 19.02
C SER A 153 1.32 5.65 17.81
N ALA A 154 0.49 4.63 18.08
CA ALA A 154 -0.12 3.78 17.05
C ALA A 154 -1.14 4.53 16.17
N THR A 155 -1.86 5.50 16.73
CA THR A 155 -2.71 6.39 15.93
C THR A 155 -1.88 7.22 14.97
N SER A 156 -0.68 7.68 15.34
CA SER A 156 0.16 8.47 14.44
C SER A 156 0.65 7.66 13.23
N LEU A 157 1.04 6.39 13.41
CA LEU A 157 1.45 5.51 12.31
C LEU A 157 0.27 5.00 11.48
N ALA A 158 -0.86 4.63 12.10
CA ALA A 158 -2.06 4.24 11.38
C ALA A 158 -2.69 5.42 10.64
N LEU A 159 -2.70 6.62 11.26
CA LEU A 159 -3.13 7.85 10.62
C LEU A 159 -2.15 8.26 9.52
N ALA A 160 -0.84 8.06 9.67
CA ALA A 160 0.10 8.30 8.58
C ALA A 160 -0.09 7.34 7.40
N ILE A 161 -0.57 6.11 7.63
CA ILE A 161 -0.94 5.18 6.55
C ILE A 161 -2.29 5.56 5.90
N VAL A 162 -3.16 6.27 6.62
CA VAL A 162 -4.55 6.60 6.23
C VAL A 162 -4.73 8.05 5.74
N CYS A 163 -3.85 8.99 6.10
CA CYS A 163 -3.81 10.39 5.66
C CYS A 163 -2.72 10.62 4.61
#